data_AF-X1AUS1-F1
#
_entry.id   AF-X1AUS1-F1
#
_cell.length_a   1.000
_cell.length_b   1.000
_cell.length_c   1.000
_cell.angle_alpha   90.00
_cell.angle_beta   90.00
_cell.angle_gamma   90.00
#
_symmetry.space_group_name_H-M   'P 1'
#
loop_
_entity.id
_entity.type
_entity.pdbx_description
1 polymer ?
#
loop_
_entity_poly.entity_id
_entity_poly.type
_entity_poly.pdbx_seq_one_letter_code
_entity_poly.pdbx_strand_id
1 'polypeptide(L)' 'MSIKGKAWKYGDDVNTDVIFPGKYTYTITDPKEMALHALEDLDSEFA' A
#
# COMPACT_ATOMS: atom_id res chain seq x y z
N MET A 1 -22.42 -11.91 -0.91
CA MET A 1 -21.15 -12.18 -0.18
C MET A 1 -21.07 -11.27 1.03
N SER A 2 -20.51 -11.73 2.15
CA SER A 2 -20.17 -10.90 3.32
C SER A 2 -18.69 -11.10 3.64
N ILE A 3 -17.95 -10.00 3.84
CA ILE A 3 -16.53 -9.98 4.19
C ILE A 3 -16.40 -9.39 5.61
N LYS A 4 -15.55 -9.98 6.46
CA LYS A 4 -15.22 -9.51 7.81
C LYS A 4 -13.71 -9.36 7.94
N GLY A 5 -13.24 -8.27 8.58
CA GLY A 5 -11.81 -7.99 8.77
C GLY A 5 -11.57 -6.70 9.56
N LYS A 6 -10.29 -6.36 9.78
CA LYS A 6 -9.86 -5.10 10.39
C LYS A 6 -9.98 -3.96 9.36
N ALA A 7 -10.56 -2.83 9.75
CA ALA A 7 -10.54 -1.62 8.94
C ALA A 7 -9.23 -0.86 9.18
N TRP A 8 -8.54 -0.51 8.10
CA TRP A 8 -7.45 0.45 8.08
C TRP A 8 -8.00 1.74 7.49
N LYS A 9 -7.91 2.84 8.23
CA LYS A 9 -8.51 4.11 7.84
C LYS A 9 -7.43 5.18 7.82
N TYR A 10 -7.24 5.80 6.67
CA TYR A 10 -6.35 6.93 6.47
C TYR A 10 -7.16 8.21 6.25
N GLY A 11 -6.48 9.36 6.25
CA GLY A 11 -7.08 10.67 6.04
C GLY A 11 -7.36 10.99 4.57
N ASP A 12 -7.43 12.28 4.27
CA ASP A 12 -7.56 12.79 2.90
C ASP A 12 -6.21 12.77 2.16
N ASP A 13 -6.22 13.09 0.86
CA ASP A 13 -5.02 13.22 0.01
C ASP A 13 -4.14 11.95 -0.15
N VAL A 14 -4.72 10.76 0.07
CA VAL A 14 -4.07 9.48 -0.22
C VAL A 14 -4.04 9.24 -1.74
N ASN A 15 -2.88 9.44 -2.35
CA ASN A 15 -2.62 9.25 -3.78
C ASN A 15 -1.91 7.92 -4.08
N THR A 16 -1.60 7.66 -5.35
CA THR A 16 -0.98 6.40 -5.78
C THR A 16 0.45 6.22 -5.26
N ASP A 17 1.21 7.30 -5.11
CA ASP A 17 2.61 7.23 -4.65
C ASP A 17 2.69 6.85 -3.17
N VAL A 18 1.70 7.22 -2.36
CA VAL A 18 1.66 6.80 -0.94
C VAL A 18 1.07 5.39 -0.77
N ILE A 19 0.31 4.87 -1.72
CA ILE A 19 -0.18 3.48 -1.71
C ILE A 19 0.96 2.52 -2.12
N PHE A 20 1.71 2.89 -3.16
CA PHE A 20 2.88 2.17 -3.62
C PHE A 20 3.95 3.18 -4.07
N PRO A 21 5.08 3.28 -3.36
CA PRO A 21 6.08 4.31 -3.62
C PRO A 21 6.53 4.37 -5.08
N GLY A 22 6.49 5.59 -5.64
CA GLY A 22 6.90 5.85 -7.03
C GLY A 22 8.33 5.39 -7.36
N LYS A 23 9.20 5.27 -6.34
CA LYS A 23 10.57 4.73 -6.49
C LYS A 23 10.60 3.28 -6.96
N TYR A 24 9.52 2.51 -6.79
CA TYR A 24 9.42 1.11 -7.17
C TYR A 24 8.66 0.86 -8.49
N THR A 25 7.99 1.88 -9.04
CA THR A 25 7.06 1.76 -10.19
C THR A 25 7.64 1.03 -11.39
N TYR A 26 8.94 1.16 -11.64
CA TYR A 26 9.61 0.55 -12.80
C TYR A 26 10.57 -0.58 -12.43
N THR A 27 10.75 -0.88 -11.15
CA THR A 27 11.71 -1.87 -10.66
C THR A 27 11.05 -3.10 -10.07
N ILE A 28 9.87 -2.95 -9.47
CA ILE A 28 9.10 -4.05 -8.86
C ILE A 28 7.83 -4.26 -9.66
N THR A 29 7.64 -5.48 -10.15
CA THR A 29 6.47 -5.87 -10.96
C THR A 29 5.77 -7.12 -10.45
N ASP A 30 6.43 -7.90 -9.57
CA ASP A 30 5.80 -9.05 -8.94
C ASP A 30 4.82 -8.59 -7.86
N PRO A 31 3.53 -9.00 -7.91
CA PRO A 31 2.54 -8.54 -6.94
C PRO A 31 2.83 -8.93 -5.49
N LYS A 32 3.55 -10.03 -5.24
CA LYS A 32 3.89 -10.42 -3.87
C LYS A 32 4.99 -9.52 -3.32
N GLU A 33 5.94 -9.14 -4.16
CA GLU A 33 6.98 -8.17 -3.80
C GLU A 33 6.39 -6.76 -3.62
N MET A 34 5.45 -6.33 -4.49
CA MET A 34 4.74 -5.06 -4.31
C MET A 34 4.01 -4.97 -2.97
N ALA A 35 3.45 -6.09 -2.49
CA ALA A 35 2.72 -6.12 -1.22
C ALA A 35 3.61 -5.80 -0.01
N LEU A 36 4.92 -6.07 -0.09
CA LEU A 36 5.89 -5.76 0.98
C LEU A 36 6.17 -4.26 1.12
N HIS A 37 5.82 -3.48 0.10
CA HIS A 37 6.05 -2.04 0.02
C HIS A 37 4.73 -1.25 0.03
N ALA A 38 3.61 -1.92 0.26
CA ALA A 38 2.31 -1.27 0.31
C ALA A 38 2.26 -0.30 1.49
N LEU A 39 1.91 0.96 1.22
CA LEU A 39 1.74 2.02 2.20
C LEU A 39 3.00 2.38 3.01
N GLU A 40 4.21 1.92 2.66
CA GLU A 40 5.39 2.07 3.54
C GLU A 40 5.75 3.54 3.88
N ASP A 41 5.48 4.48 2.96
CA ASP A 41 5.75 5.91 3.17
C ASP A 41 4.62 6.60 3.97
N LEU A 42 3.43 5.96 4.09
CA LEU A 42 2.27 6.46 4.84
C LEU A 42 2.09 5.78 6.21
N ASP A 43 2.30 4.48 6.27
CA ASP A 43 2.16 3.58 7.42
C ASP A 43 3.17 2.43 7.31
N SER A 44 4.32 2.59 7.96
CA SER A 44 5.41 1.59 7.94
C SER A 44 5.06 0.28 8.66
N GLU A 45 3.94 0.20 9.38
CA GLU A 45 3.49 -1.02 10.07
C GLU A 45 2.38 -1.77 9.31
N PHE A 46 2.05 -1.33 8.09
CA PHE A 46 0.97 -1.92 7.30
C PHE A 46 1.32 -3.27 6.67
N ALA A 47 2.52 -3.39 6.07
CA ALA A 47 2.93 -4.51 5.23
C ALA A 47 3.45 -5.74 6.00
#